data_AF-A0A819TBS4-F1
#
_entry.id   AF-A0A819TBS4-F1
#
_cell.length_a   1.000
_cell.length_b   1.000
_cell.length_c   1.000
_cell.angle_alpha   90.00
_cell.angle_beta   90.00
_cell.angle_gamma   90.00
#
_symmetry.space_group_name_H-M   'P 1'
#
loop_
_entity.id
_entity.type
_entity.pdbx_description
1 polymer ?
#
loop_
_entity_poly.entity_id
_entity_poly.type
_entity_poly.pdbx_seq_one_letter_code
_entity_poly.pdbx_strand_id
1 'polypeptide(L)'
;GMVCHHGFDRNAAQAACRSQNKKLQMFATNYEWEPSSADLHDKCYFIYDSDPFIVPCEFVLDNFNCTSDATSLTDCNYTPLFELKCTKDMHVGIGCS
;
A
#
# COMPACT_ATOMS: atom_id res chain seq x y z
N GLY A 1 -0.10 -8.64 -1.64
CA GLY A 1 0.97 -7.87 -2.28
C GLY A 1 0.85 -6.41 -1.91
N MET A 2 1.68 -5.57 -2.52
CA MET A 2 1.84 -4.16 -2.19
C MET A 2 1.06 -3.26 -3.16
N VAL A 3 0.81 -2.03 -2.72
CA VAL A 3 0.18 -0.99 -3.54
C VAL A 3 1.23 0.08 -3.84
N CYS A 4 1.29 0.53 -5.10
CA CYS A 4 2.18 1.59 -5.50
C CYS A 4 1.67 2.97 -5.05
N HIS A 5 2.57 3.90 -4.75
CA HIS A 5 2.21 5.23 -4.28
C HIS A 5 1.71 6.18 -5.37
N HIS A 6 1.83 5.83 -6.64
CA HIS A 6 1.29 6.65 -7.73
C HIS A 6 -0.23 6.69 -7.66
N GLY A 7 -0.80 7.90 -7.59
CA GLY A 7 -2.25 8.11 -7.47
C GLY A 7 -2.84 7.69 -6.11
N PHE A 8 -2.09 6.95 -5.28
CA PHE A 8 -2.56 6.56 -3.97
C PHE A 8 -2.54 7.76 -3.03
N ASP A 9 -3.72 8.36 -2.86
CA ASP A 9 -3.93 9.59 -2.11
C ASP A 9 -4.68 9.34 -0.79
N ARG A 10 -5.12 10.43 -0.14
CA ARG A 10 -5.87 10.34 1.11
C ARG A 10 -7.22 9.63 0.95
N ASN A 11 -7.88 9.72 -0.22
CA ASN A 11 -9.14 9.04 -0.45
C ASN A 11 -8.91 7.52 -0.57
N ALA A 12 -7.85 7.11 -1.27
CA ALA A 12 -7.43 5.71 -1.32
C ALA A 12 -7.09 5.15 0.06
N ALA A 13 -6.31 5.90 0.85
CA ALA A 13 -5.98 5.53 2.22
C ALA A 13 -7.23 5.41 3.12
N GLN A 14 -8.21 6.32 2.96
CA GLN A 14 -9.49 6.24 3.67
C GLN A 14 -10.33 5.04 3.24
N ALA A 15 -10.43 4.77 1.94
CA ALA A 15 -11.15 3.60 1.42
C ALA A 15 -10.55 2.30 1.96
N ALA A 16 -9.21 2.19 1.99
CA ALA A 16 -8.52 1.06 2.58
C ALA A 16 -8.85 0.86 4.08
N CYS A 17 -8.86 1.93 4.90
CA CYS A 17 -9.26 1.82 6.31
C CYS A 17 -10.74 1.50 6.49
N ARG A 18 -11.63 2.08 5.68
CA ARG A 18 -13.09 1.84 5.74
C ARG A 18 -13.45 0.38 5.47
N SER A 19 -12.74 -0.29 4.56
CA SER A 19 -12.94 -1.72 4.28
C SER A 19 -12.74 -2.61 5.52
N GLN A 20 -12.00 -2.11 6.52
CA GLN A 20 -11.76 -2.78 7.81
C GLN A 20 -12.64 -2.20 8.94
N ASN A 21 -13.62 -1.37 8.61
CA ASN A 21 -14.45 -0.62 9.55
C ASN A 21 -13.63 0.28 10.51
N LYS A 22 -12.52 0.85 10.00
CA LYS A 22 -11.62 1.74 10.74
C LYS A 22 -11.54 3.13 10.10
N LYS A 23 -11.01 4.09 10.85
CA LYS A 23 -10.71 5.45 10.36
C LYS A 23 -9.22 5.58 10.07
N LEU A 24 -8.89 6.37 9.05
CA LEU A 24 -7.50 6.70 8.73
C LEU A 24 -6.90 7.59 9.82
N GLN A 25 -5.81 7.12 10.42
CA GLN A 25 -5.01 7.85 11.42
C GLN A 25 -3.70 8.36 10.83
N MET A 26 -3.04 7.53 10.03
CA MET A 26 -1.73 7.82 9.46
C MET A 26 -1.71 7.47 7.98
N PHE A 27 -1.05 8.31 7.19
CA PHE A 27 -0.81 8.07 5.78
C PHE A 27 0.60 8.52 5.44
N ALA A 28 1.39 7.61 4.91
CA ALA A 28 2.76 7.87 4.50
C ALA A 28 3.05 7.23 3.15
N THR A 29 3.52 8.05 2.21
CA THR A 29 3.80 7.64 0.84
C THR A 29 5.25 7.24 0.60
N ASN A 30 6.15 7.54 1.54
CA ASN A 30 7.60 7.41 1.37
C ASN A 30 8.26 6.90 2.68
N TYR A 31 8.00 5.67 3.10
CA TYR A 31 8.85 5.03 4.11
C TYR A 31 10.04 4.36 3.41
N GLU A 32 11.26 4.55 3.91
CA GLU A 32 12.40 3.72 3.50
C GLU A 32 12.12 2.28 3.97
N TRP A 33 11.80 1.39 3.04
CA TRP A 33 11.75 -0.04 3.32
C TRP A 33 13.11 -0.63 3.02
N GLU A 34 13.78 -1.08 4.08
CA GLU A 34 15.02 -1.82 3.90
C GLU A 34 14.70 -3.23 3.37
N PRO A 35 15.29 -3.65 2.23
CA PRO A 35 15.18 -5.04 1.80
C PRO A 35 15.84 -5.92 2.87
N SER A 36 15.21 -7.05 3.24
CA SER A 36 15.88 -7.95 4.18
C SER A 36 17.20 -8.42 3.60
N SER A 37 18.25 -8.29 4.38
CA SER A 37 19.62 -8.70 4.06
C SER A 37 19.81 -10.21 3.83
N ALA A 38 18.73 -10.99 3.81
CA ALA A 38 18.72 -12.44 3.65
C ALA A 38 17.85 -12.86 2.45
N ASP A 39 18.47 -12.92 1.26
CA ASP A 39 18.20 -13.88 0.17
C ASP A 39 16.76 -14.14 -0.32
N LEU A 40 15.80 -13.25 -0.09
CA LEU A 40 14.45 -13.38 -0.65
C LEU A 40 13.98 -12.05 -1.25
N HIS A 41 14.35 -11.81 -2.50
CA HIS A 41 13.83 -10.71 -3.34
C HIS A 41 12.28 -10.73 -3.49
N ASP A 42 11.61 -11.77 -2.98
CA ASP A 42 10.16 -11.96 -3.05
C ASP A 42 9.41 -11.60 -1.74
N LYS A 43 10.12 -11.27 -0.65
CA LYS A 43 9.52 -10.98 0.66
C LYS A 43 9.94 -9.61 1.21
N CYS A 44 8.94 -8.82 1.58
CA CYS A 44 9.06 -7.46 2.08
C CYS A 44 8.62 -7.42 3.55
N TYR A 45 9.22 -6.55 4.38
CA TYR A 45 8.96 -6.47 5.82
C TYR A 45 8.36 -5.12 6.19
N PHE A 46 7.14 -5.13 6.72
CA PHE A 46 6.50 -3.95 7.28
C PHE A 46 6.80 -3.88 8.78
N ILE A 47 7.60 -2.92 9.23
CA ILE A 47 7.87 -2.73 10.65
C ILE A 47 6.87 -1.72 11.20
N TYR A 48 5.99 -2.17 12.10
CA TYR A 48 5.06 -1.30 12.83
C TYR A 48 5.17 -1.61 14.32
N ASP A 49 5.36 -0.57 15.14
CA ASP A 49 5.51 -0.69 16.60
C ASP A 49 6.55 -1.73 17.07
N SER A 50 7.64 -1.88 16.32
CA SER A 50 8.77 -2.81 16.57
C SER A 50 8.54 -4.27 16.14
N ASP A 51 7.39 -4.60 15.56
CA ASP A 51 7.09 -5.95 15.05
C ASP A 51 7.16 -5.98 13.50
N PRO A 52 8.01 -6.83 12.91
CA PRO A 52 8.10 -6.98 11.45
C PRO A 52 7.02 -7.95 10.92
N PHE A 53 6.11 -7.43 10.09
CA PHE A 53 5.16 -8.22 9.30
C PHE A 53 5.75 -8.59 7.94
N ILE A 54 5.73 -9.88 7.59
CA ILE A 54 6.22 -10.37 6.30
C ILE A 54 5.10 -10.34 5.26
N VAL A 55 5.30 -9.63 4.16
CA VAL A 55 4.36 -9.53 3.03
C VAL A 55 5.05 -9.87 1.70
N PRO A 56 4.37 -10.49 0.72
CA PRO A 56 4.94 -10.70 -0.62
C PRO A 56 5.29 -9.35 -1.28
N CYS A 57 6.48 -9.25 -1.88
CA CYS A 57 6.98 -8.05 -2.56
C CYS A 57 6.31 -7.77 -3.92
N GLU A 58 5.30 -8.54 -4.32
CA GLU A 58 4.59 -8.31 -5.57
C GLU A 58 3.67 -7.08 -5.43
N PHE A 59 3.91 -6.04 -6.23
CA PHE A 59 2.95 -4.96 -6.42
C PHE A 59 1.76 -5.48 -7.19
N VAL A 60 0.56 -5.21 -6.69
CA VAL A 60 -0.67 -5.78 -7.25
C VAL A 60 -1.51 -4.71 -7.95
N LEU A 61 -1.30 -3.43 -7.62
CA LEU A 61 -2.16 -2.32 -8.05
C LEU A 61 -1.35 -1.00 -8.18
N ASP A 62 -1.59 -0.23 -9.25
CA ASP A 62 -0.99 1.09 -9.54
C ASP A 62 -2.06 2.16 -9.82
N ASN A 63 -1.64 3.44 -9.82
CA ASN A 63 -2.38 4.57 -10.35
C ASN A 63 -3.82 4.66 -9.80
N PHE A 64 -3.93 4.68 -8.47
CA PHE A 64 -5.23 4.79 -7.82
C PHE A 64 -5.89 6.13 -8.12
N ASN A 65 -7.20 6.10 -8.32
CA ASN A 65 -8.04 7.27 -8.35
C ASN A 65 -9.33 6.93 -7.60
N CYS A 66 -9.39 7.37 -6.34
CA CYS A 66 -10.49 7.11 -5.43
C CYS A 66 -11.31 8.37 -5.19
N THR A 67 -12.63 8.23 -5.22
CA THR A 67 -13.54 9.27 -4.75
C THR A 67 -13.63 9.24 -3.21
N SER A 68 -14.12 10.33 -2.61
CA SER A 68 -14.21 10.46 -1.15
C SER A 68 -15.21 9.50 -0.50
N ASP A 69 -16.11 8.90 -1.27
CA ASP A 69 -17.15 7.95 -0.87
C ASP A 69 -16.77 6.48 -1.06
N ALA A 70 -15.63 6.19 -1.70
CA ALA A 70 -15.11 4.83 -1.84
C ALA A 70 -14.99 4.14 -0.48
N THR A 71 -15.51 2.90 -0.39
CA THR A 71 -15.55 2.11 0.86
C THR A 71 -14.45 1.05 0.91
N SER A 72 -13.89 0.73 -0.26
CA SER A 72 -12.80 -0.22 -0.47
C SER A 72 -11.91 0.26 -1.61
N LEU A 73 -10.65 -0.21 -1.64
CA LEU A 73 -9.74 0.01 -2.77
C LEU A 73 -10.27 -0.60 -4.09
N THR A 74 -11.14 -1.60 -3.99
CA THR A 74 -11.83 -2.19 -5.14
C THR A 74 -12.88 -1.27 -5.77
N ASP A 75 -13.30 -0.22 -5.04
CA ASP A 75 -14.26 0.77 -5.54
C ASP A 75 -13.57 1.90 -6.33
N CYS A 76 -12.24 1.93 -6.30
CA CYS A 76 -11.43 2.92 -6.98
C CYS A 76 -11.09 2.48 -8.41
N ASN A 77 -10.78 3.44 -9.26
CA ASN A 77 -10.08 3.14 -10.50
C ASN A 77 -8.60 2.88 -10.18
N TYR A 78 -8.02 1.84 -10.78
CA TYR A 78 -6.60 1.48 -10.67
C TYR A 78 -6.13 0.81 -11.95
N THR A 79 -4.83 0.88 -12.22
CA THR A 79 -4.20 0.15 -13.32
C THR A 79 -3.81 -1.26 -12.84
N PRO A 80 -4.21 -2.32 -13.57
CA PRO A 80 -3.88 -3.70 -13.19
C PRO A 80 -2.41 -4.08 -13.45
N LEU A 81 -2.02 -5.18 -12.79
CA LEU A 81 -0.66 -5.75 -12.64
C LEU A 81 0.33 -5.66 -13.81
N PHE A 82 -0.12 -5.68 -15.07
CA PHE A 82 0.78 -5.88 -16.22
C PHE A 82 1.29 -4.57 -16.86
N GLU A 83 0.86 -3.41 -16.36
CA GLU A 83 1.33 -2.08 -16.81
C GLU A 83 2.14 -1.33 -15.74
N LEU A 84 2.45 -2.00 -14.62
CA LEU A 84 3.15 -1.44 -13.46
C LEU A 84 4.58 -0.98 -13.80
N LYS A 85 4.89 0.29 -13.50
CA LYS A 85 6.26 0.84 -13.48
C LYS A 85 6.81 0.99 -12.06
N CYS A 86 6.24 0.30 -11.09
CA CYS A 86 6.59 0.48 -9.70
C CYS A 86 7.75 -0.43 -9.28
N THR A 87 8.73 0.16 -8.58
CA THR A 87 9.81 -0.57 -7.94
C THR A 87 9.49 -0.79 -6.46
N LYS A 88 10.19 -1.71 -5.80
CA LYS A 88 10.03 -2.05 -4.37
C LYS A 88 10.00 -0.84 -3.44
N ASP A 89 10.63 0.27 -3.82
CA ASP A 89 10.74 1.50 -3.02
C ASP A 89 9.54 2.45 -3.20
N MET A 90 8.56 2.07 -4.03
CA MET A 90 7.39 2.89 -4.40
C MET A 90 6.09 2.42 -3.71
N HIS A 91 6.17 1.78 -2.55
CA HIS A 91 4.99 1.28 -1.82
C HIS A 91 4.33 2.37 -0.95
N VAL A 92 3.14 2.10 -0.43
CA VAL A 92 2.45 2.96 0.54
C VAL A 92 2.18 2.26 1.87
N GLY A 93 2.23 3.04 2.95
CA GLY A 93 1.82 2.62 4.29
C GLY A 93 0.65 3.46 4.81
N ILE A 94 -0.31 2.80 5.46
CA ILE A 94 -1.43 3.46 6.15
C ILE A 94 -1.55 2.92 7.58
N GLY A 95 -1.94 3.80 8.50
CA GLY A 95 -2.35 3.43 9.86
C GLY A 95 -3.83 3.71 10.05
N CYS A 96 -4.58 2.72 10.53
CA CYS A 96 -6.02 2.81 10.77
C CYS A 96 -6.35 2.56 12.25
N SER A 97 -7.27 3.32 12.85
CA SER A 97 -7.85 3.07 14.18
C SER A 97 -9.33 2.77 14.12
#